data_AF-A0A3C0GEZ1-F1
#
_entry.id   AF-A0A3C0GEZ1-F1
#
_cell.length_a   1.000
_cell.length_b   1.000
_cell.length_c   1.000
_cell.angle_alpha   90.00
_cell.angle_beta   90.00
_cell.angle_gamma   90.00
#
_symmetry.space_group_name_H-M   'P 1'
#
loop_
_entity.id
_entity.type
_entity.pdbx_description
1 polymer ?
#
loop_
_entity_poly.entity_id
_entity_poly.type
_entity_poly.pdbx_seq_one_letter_code
_entity_poly.pdbx_strand_id
1 'polypeptide(L)'
;MIFQAIDDKNECIGVYADGKLSFDNIPKNLTKTWKYSGSIKNESVEYAWLYTQGKNLEDCCPDELAEQLANAQKKFRAFIKSFEIAKVNLNEHCFFDLIPHDFLLEFCSVKNKITEHVFNNYEKPANYEHLNSVQKLLHKLKYQKLNIKTDDCRELMISSRDRQKIQSIMKGNPLIDYNLFGTVTGRLTTNPGSFPILTLKKEHRKIIKPTDDLLVSLDYNGAEIRT
;
A
#
# COMPACT_ATOMS: atom_id res chain seq x y z
N MET A 1 -9.71 -20.75 3.59
CA MET A 1 -8.52 -21.04 2.77
C MET A 1 -7.58 -19.84 2.77
N ILE A 2 -6.27 -20.07 2.85
CA ILE A 2 -5.25 -19.01 2.71
C ILE A 2 -5.05 -18.72 1.23
N PHE A 3 -4.95 -17.44 0.89
CA PHE A 3 -4.72 -17.00 -0.49
C PHE A 3 -3.79 -15.79 -0.54
N GLN A 4 -3.26 -15.49 -1.72
CA GLN A 4 -2.58 -14.22 -1.99
C GLN A 4 -3.27 -13.49 -3.13
N ALA A 5 -3.62 -12.23 -2.90
CA ALA A 5 -3.85 -11.30 -3.99
C ALA A 5 -2.51 -11.02 -4.69
N ILE A 6 -2.53 -11.08 -6.02
CA ILE A 6 -1.30 -10.94 -6.83
C ILE A 6 -0.98 -9.47 -7.11
N ASP A 7 -2.00 -8.61 -7.12
CA ASP A 7 -1.89 -7.16 -7.29
C ASP A 7 -2.79 -6.46 -6.27
N ASP A 8 -2.43 -5.23 -5.91
CA ASP A 8 -3.17 -4.42 -4.93
C ASP A 8 -4.22 -3.51 -5.60
N LYS A 9 -4.14 -3.33 -6.92
CA LYS A 9 -5.03 -2.49 -7.73
C LYS A 9 -6.40 -3.13 -7.89
N ASN A 10 -7.46 -2.33 -7.75
CA ASN A 10 -8.86 -2.76 -7.87
C ASN A 10 -9.18 -3.48 -9.20
N GLU A 11 -8.57 -3.04 -10.29
CA GLU A 11 -8.82 -3.54 -11.66
C GLU A 11 -8.01 -4.79 -11.99
N CYS A 12 -6.95 -5.06 -11.21
CA CYS A 12 -6.09 -6.22 -11.40
C CYS A 12 -6.58 -7.36 -10.50
N ILE A 13 -7.47 -8.18 -11.06
CA ILE A 13 -8.13 -9.26 -10.35
C ILE A 13 -7.34 -10.56 -10.58
N GLY A 14 -6.60 -10.99 -9.56
CA GLY A 14 -5.81 -12.21 -9.62
C GLY A 14 -5.53 -12.76 -8.21
N VAL A 15 -5.82 -14.04 -8.02
CA VAL A 15 -5.69 -14.73 -6.73
C VAL A 15 -4.91 -16.01 -6.89
N TYR A 16 -3.95 -16.22 -5.99
CA TYR A 16 -3.31 -17.51 -5.79
C TYR A 16 -3.93 -18.23 -4.60
N ALA A 17 -4.44 -19.45 -4.81
CA ALA A 17 -4.89 -20.34 -3.75
C ALA A 17 -4.71 -21.81 -4.16
N ASP A 18 -4.41 -22.68 -3.21
CA ASP A 18 -4.26 -24.13 -3.41
C ASP A 18 -3.36 -24.52 -4.60
N GLY A 19 -2.24 -23.81 -4.77
CA GLY A 19 -1.29 -24.09 -5.86
C GLY A 19 -1.72 -23.60 -7.25
N LYS A 20 -2.84 -22.88 -7.37
CA LYS A 20 -3.38 -22.40 -8.65
C LYS A 20 -3.56 -20.89 -8.67
N LEU A 21 -3.29 -20.30 -9.83
CA LEU A 21 -3.62 -18.90 -10.13
C LEU A 21 -5.02 -18.86 -10.74
N SER A 22 -5.87 -18.00 -10.21
CA SER A 22 -7.25 -17.78 -10.66
C SER A 22 -7.45 -16.29 -10.95
N PHE A 23 -7.82 -15.95 -12.18
CA PHE A 23 -8.05 -14.57 -12.63
C PHE A 23 -9.54 -14.29 -12.81
N ASP A 24 -10.29 -15.20 -13.45
CA ASP A 24 -11.72 -15.02 -13.69
C ASP A 24 -12.60 -15.67 -12.59
N ASN A 25 -12.31 -16.93 -12.26
CA ASN A 25 -13.12 -17.72 -11.32
C ASN A 25 -12.47 -17.77 -9.94
N ILE A 26 -12.55 -16.65 -9.21
CA ILE A 26 -12.00 -16.56 -7.84
C ILE A 26 -12.74 -17.54 -6.91
N PRO A 27 -12.03 -18.38 -6.16
CA PRO A 27 -12.64 -19.27 -5.16
C PRO A 27 -13.46 -18.49 -4.12
N LYS A 28 -14.59 -19.04 -3.67
CA LYS A 28 -15.46 -18.36 -2.69
C LYS A 28 -14.98 -18.50 -1.24
N ASN A 29 -14.23 -19.55 -0.91
CA ASN A 29 -13.87 -19.92 0.47
C ASN A 29 -12.55 -19.26 0.96
N LEU A 30 -12.31 -18.02 0.52
CA LEU A 30 -11.13 -17.23 0.86
C LEU A 30 -11.33 -16.58 2.23
N THR A 31 -10.45 -16.88 3.19
CA THR A 31 -10.63 -16.47 4.58
C THR A 31 -9.42 -15.75 5.16
N LYS A 32 -8.22 -15.97 4.63
CA LYS A 32 -6.97 -15.48 5.22
C LYS A 32 -5.99 -15.07 4.13
N THR A 33 -5.30 -13.95 4.30
CA THR A 33 -4.24 -13.50 3.38
C THR A 33 -3.20 -12.66 4.12
N TRP A 34 -2.13 -12.27 3.42
CA TRP A 34 -1.10 -11.43 4.02
C TRP A 34 -1.60 -10.02 4.34
N LYS A 35 -2.18 -9.32 3.35
CA LYS A 35 -2.56 -7.90 3.45
C LYS A 35 -3.81 -7.63 2.61
N TYR A 36 -4.60 -6.63 3.01
CA TYR A 36 -5.75 -6.17 2.25
C TYR A 36 -5.36 -5.72 0.84
N SER A 37 -6.10 -6.18 -0.16
CA SER A 37 -6.05 -5.69 -1.54
C SER A 37 -7.44 -5.21 -1.98
N GLY A 38 -7.47 -4.31 -2.96
CA GLY A 38 -8.71 -3.75 -3.46
C GLY A 38 -9.54 -4.71 -4.32
N SER A 39 -8.90 -5.75 -4.86
CA SER A 39 -9.49 -6.72 -5.79
C SER A 39 -10.44 -7.71 -5.11
N ILE A 40 -10.39 -7.84 -3.78
CA ILE A 40 -11.22 -8.80 -3.02
C ILE A 40 -11.96 -8.08 -1.89
N LYS A 41 -13.28 -7.94 -2.07
CA LYS A 41 -14.16 -7.23 -1.13
C LYS A 41 -14.96 -8.20 -0.27
N ASN A 42 -14.27 -9.10 0.43
CA ASN A 42 -14.91 -9.97 1.42
C ASN A 42 -14.61 -9.47 2.83
N GLU A 43 -15.66 -9.20 3.61
CA GLU A 43 -15.54 -8.67 4.97
C GLU A 43 -14.96 -9.68 5.96
N SER A 44 -15.12 -10.99 5.70
CA SER A 44 -14.70 -12.05 6.61
C SER A 44 -13.22 -12.43 6.50
N VAL A 45 -12.43 -11.72 5.68
CA VAL A 45 -11.02 -12.07 5.45
C VAL A 45 -10.14 -11.48 6.57
N GLU A 46 -9.27 -12.32 7.12
CA GLU A 46 -8.24 -11.90 8.07
C GLU A 46 -6.89 -11.62 7.39
N TYR A 47 -6.13 -10.66 7.93
CA TYR A 47 -4.89 -10.15 7.35
C TYR A 47 -3.70 -10.35 8.30
N ALA A 48 -2.76 -11.22 7.92
CA ALA A 48 -1.58 -11.55 8.74
C ALA A 48 -0.69 -10.34 9.04
N TRP A 49 -0.59 -9.37 8.12
CA TRP A 49 0.17 -8.13 8.32
C TRP A 49 -0.30 -7.30 9.52
N LEU A 50 -1.57 -7.42 9.91
CA LEU A 50 -2.10 -6.78 11.12
C LEU A 50 -1.71 -7.55 12.39
N TYR A 51 -1.61 -8.89 12.33
CA TYR A 51 -1.16 -9.72 13.45
C TYR A 51 0.29 -9.41 13.80
N THR A 52 1.10 -9.09 12.79
CA THR A 52 2.53 -8.78 12.96
C THR A 52 2.80 -7.29 13.19
N GLN A 53 1.74 -6.47 13.37
CA GLN A 53 1.84 -5.02 13.61
C GLN A 53 2.71 -4.30 12.56
N GLY A 54 2.59 -4.72 11.30
CA GLY A 54 3.25 -4.02 10.20
C GLY A 54 4.60 -4.57 9.76
N LYS A 55 5.14 -5.60 10.42
CA LYS A 55 6.41 -6.24 10.03
C LYS A 55 6.40 -6.75 8.58
N ASN A 56 7.58 -6.81 7.97
CA ASN A 56 7.72 -7.33 6.62
C ASN A 56 7.73 -8.86 6.61
N LEU A 57 7.60 -9.46 5.41
CA LEU A 57 7.66 -10.91 5.22
C LEU A 57 8.98 -11.50 5.73
N GLU A 58 10.10 -10.81 5.54
CA GLU A 58 11.44 -11.23 6.00
C GLU A 58 11.49 -11.36 7.53
N ASP A 59 10.96 -10.38 8.25
CA ASP A 59 10.96 -10.34 9.72
C ASP A 59 10.05 -11.40 10.36
N CYS A 60 9.13 -11.97 9.58
CA CYS A 60 8.15 -12.97 10.02
C CYS A 60 8.41 -14.35 9.42
N CYS A 61 9.48 -14.48 8.61
CA CYS A 61 9.80 -15.72 7.92
C CYS A 61 10.43 -16.72 8.90
N PRO A 62 9.95 -17.98 8.96
CA PRO A 62 10.65 -19.01 9.70
C PRO A 62 11.98 -19.35 9.02
N ASP A 63 12.98 -19.75 9.82
CA ASP A 63 14.35 -20.00 9.35
C ASP A 63 14.42 -20.98 8.17
N GLU A 64 13.56 -22.00 8.18
CA GLU A 64 13.47 -23.02 7.12
C GLU A 64 13.10 -22.44 5.74
N LEU A 65 12.36 -21.33 5.70
CA LEU A 65 11.89 -20.68 4.47
C LEU A 65 12.74 -19.46 4.09
N ALA A 66 13.69 -19.05 4.93
CA ALA A 66 14.47 -17.84 4.75
C ALA A 66 15.23 -17.82 3.41
N GLU A 67 15.87 -18.93 3.04
CA GLU A 67 16.61 -19.04 1.77
C GLU A 67 15.68 -18.97 0.55
N GLN A 68 14.54 -19.67 0.61
CA GLN A 68 13.54 -19.67 -0.45
C GLN A 68 12.95 -18.27 -0.65
N LEU A 69 12.61 -17.59 0.45
CA LEU A 69 12.11 -16.22 0.41
C LEU A 69 13.15 -15.26 -0.17
N ALA A 70 14.41 -15.33 0.28
CA ALA A 70 15.48 -14.46 -0.20
C ALA A 70 15.69 -14.61 -1.72
N ASN A 71 15.69 -15.84 -2.23
CA ASN A 71 15.81 -16.12 -3.65
C ASN A 71 14.61 -15.58 -4.45
N ALA A 72 13.39 -15.81 -3.96
CA ALA A 72 12.17 -15.31 -4.59
C ALA A 72 12.11 -13.78 -4.60
N GLN A 73 12.51 -13.11 -3.52
CA GLN A 73 12.59 -11.65 -3.43
C GLN A 73 13.69 -11.06 -4.31
N LYS A 74 14.83 -11.74 -4.44
CA LYS A 74 15.89 -11.32 -5.36
C LYS A 74 15.40 -11.33 -6.81
N LYS A 75 14.71 -12.40 -7.22
CA LYS A 75 14.04 -12.47 -8.54
C LYS A 75 12.98 -11.37 -8.69
N PHE A 76 12.13 -11.17 -7.68
CA PHE A 76 11.11 -10.12 -7.68
C PHE A 76 11.72 -8.72 -7.92
N ARG A 77 12.76 -8.36 -7.15
CA ARG A 77 13.47 -7.08 -7.29
C ARG A 77 14.11 -6.93 -8.67
N ALA A 78 14.62 -8.02 -9.27
CA ALA A 78 15.15 -8.00 -10.63
C ALA A 78 14.08 -7.69 -11.67
N PHE A 79 12.88 -8.26 -11.55
CA PHE A 79 11.75 -7.93 -12.44
C PHE A 79 11.35 -6.45 -12.33
N ILE A 80 11.13 -5.95 -11.11
CA ILE A 80 10.80 -4.53 -10.89
C ILE A 80 11.86 -3.61 -11.52
N LYS A 81 13.15 -3.91 -11.30
CA LYS A 81 14.24 -3.12 -11.89
C LYS A 81 14.24 -3.17 -13.41
N SER A 82 13.93 -4.32 -14.01
CA SER A 82 13.82 -4.43 -15.47
C SER A 82 12.68 -3.56 -16.04
N PHE A 83 11.54 -3.51 -15.35
CA PHE A 83 10.41 -2.66 -15.73
C PHE A 83 10.72 -1.17 -15.59
N GLU A 84 11.44 -0.78 -14.53
CA GLU A 84 11.92 0.59 -14.35
C GLU A 84 12.85 1.01 -15.50
N ILE A 85 13.81 0.15 -15.88
CA ILE A 85 14.74 0.41 -17.00
C ILE A 85 13.98 0.52 -18.32
N ALA A 86 12.99 -0.34 -18.53
CA ALA A 86 12.12 -0.32 -19.70
C ALA A 86 11.05 0.80 -19.67
N LYS A 87 10.99 1.60 -18.59
CA LYS A 87 10.01 2.67 -18.37
C LYS A 87 8.55 2.18 -18.46
N VAL A 88 8.29 0.96 -18.03
CA VAL A 88 6.93 0.39 -17.95
C VAL A 88 6.18 1.03 -16.79
N ASN A 89 5.00 1.58 -17.05
CA ASN A 89 4.17 2.17 -16.01
C ASN A 89 3.32 1.08 -15.31
N LEU A 90 3.76 0.63 -14.12
CA LEU A 90 3.02 -0.35 -13.33
C LEU A 90 1.67 0.16 -12.79
N ASN A 91 1.38 1.45 -12.89
CA ASN A 91 0.04 1.95 -12.59
C ASN A 91 -0.96 1.56 -13.69
N GLU A 92 -0.50 1.41 -14.93
CA GLU A 92 -1.34 1.09 -16.10
C GLU A 92 -1.39 -0.42 -16.39
N HIS A 93 -0.34 -1.16 -16.06
CA HIS A 93 -0.24 -2.60 -16.34
C HIS A 93 -0.34 -3.45 -15.07
N CYS A 94 -1.15 -4.52 -15.08
CA CYS A 94 -1.18 -5.48 -13.98
C CYS A 94 0.16 -6.21 -13.89
N PHE A 95 0.71 -6.31 -12.68
CA PHE A 95 2.07 -6.84 -12.49
C PHE A 95 2.19 -8.28 -13.00
N PHE A 96 1.14 -9.09 -12.82
CA PHE A 96 1.13 -10.50 -13.22
C PHE A 96 1.13 -10.75 -14.72
N ASP A 97 0.69 -9.80 -15.54
CA ASP A 97 0.74 -9.93 -17.01
C ASP A 97 2.18 -9.80 -17.54
N LEU A 98 3.06 -9.18 -16.75
CA LEU A 98 4.42 -8.85 -17.15
C LEU A 98 5.46 -9.87 -16.70
N ILE A 99 5.09 -10.80 -15.81
CA ILE A 99 6.03 -11.75 -15.20
C ILE A 99 5.66 -13.20 -15.51
N PRO A 100 6.65 -14.11 -15.53
CA PRO A 100 6.38 -15.53 -15.77
C PRO A 100 5.47 -16.15 -14.71
N HIS A 101 4.53 -16.99 -15.16
CA HIS A 101 3.57 -17.68 -14.28
C HIS A 101 4.26 -18.61 -13.27
N ASP A 102 5.32 -19.31 -13.67
CA ASP A 102 6.05 -20.22 -12.78
C ASP A 102 6.65 -19.47 -11.58
N PHE A 103 7.15 -18.26 -11.82
CA PHE A 103 7.66 -17.40 -10.75
C PHE A 103 6.54 -16.91 -9.82
N LEU A 104 5.38 -16.54 -10.36
CA LEU A 104 4.21 -16.17 -9.55
C LEU A 104 3.79 -17.29 -8.62
N LEU A 105 3.73 -18.53 -9.13
CA LEU A 105 3.40 -19.72 -8.35
C LEU A 105 4.41 -19.95 -7.22
N GLU A 106 5.71 -19.89 -7.53
CA GLU A 106 6.81 -20.03 -6.56
C GLU A 106 6.68 -18.96 -5.45
N PHE A 107 6.60 -17.69 -5.84
CA PHE A 107 6.54 -16.57 -4.91
C PHE A 107 5.28 -16.60 -4.02
N CYS A 108 4.11 -16.86 -4.61
CA CYS A 108 2.86 -16.90 -3.84
C CYS A 108 2.79 -18.13 -2.93
N SER A 109 3.39 -19.26 -3.32
CA SER A 109 3.52 -20.45 -2.48
C SER A 109 4.33 -20.17 -1.22
N VAL A 110 5.52 -19.58 -1.38
CA VAL A 110 6.38 -19.20 -0.23
C VAL A 110 5.66 -18.20 0.68
N LYS A 111 5.01 -17.18 0.08
CA LYS A 111 4.23 -16.18 0.83
C LYS A 111 3.06 -16.80 1.58
N ASN A 112 2.38 -17.81 1.01
CA ASN A 112 1.31 -18.55 1.70
C ASN A 112 1.84 -19.28 2.93
N LYS A 113 2.97 -19.99 2.82
CA LYS A 113 3.57 -20.70 3.97
C LYS A 113 3.95 -19.75 5.11
N ILE A 114 4.52 -18.58 4.78
CA ILE A 114 4.84 -17.56 5.78
C ILE A 114 3.56 -16.99 6.41
N THR A 115 2.54 -16.73 5.60
CA THR A 115 1.23 -16.25 6.08
C THR A 115 0.62 -17.27 7.06
N GLU A 116 0.67 -18.55 6.74
CA GLU A 116 0.22 -19.65 7.61
C GLU A 116 1.02 -19.69 8.92
N HIS A 117 2.35 -19.60 8.83
CA HIS A 117 3.23 -19.52 10.01
C HIS A 117 2.84 -18.34 10.92
N VAL A 118 2.52 -17.18 10.37
CA VAL A 118 2.08 -16.02 11.17
C VAL A 118 0.77 -16.31 11.89
N PHE A 119 -0.25 -16.83 11.19
CA PHE A 119 -1.53 -17.14 11.82
C PHE A 119 -1.44 -18.21 12.91
N ASN A 120 -0.44 -19.08 12.87
CA ASN A 120 -0.25 -20.13 13.86
C ASN A 120 0.56 -19.67 15.08
N ASN A 121 1.44 -18.67 14.93
CA ASN A 121 2.39 -18.26 15.98
C ASN A 121 2.15 -16.87 16.56
N TYR A 122 1.37 -16.01 15.90
CA TYR A 122 1.10 -14.66 16.34
C TYR A 122 -0.31 -14.54 16.89
N GLU A 123 -0.45 -13.82 18.00
CA GLU A 123 -1.74 -13.55 18.61
C GLU A 123 -2.51 -12.47 17.84
N LYS A 124 -3.84 -12.62 17.79
CA LYS A 124 -4.71 -11.60 17.20
C LYS A 124 -4.71 -10.35 18.10
N PRO A 125 -4.37 -9.17 17.59
CA PRO A 125 -4.34 -7.95 18.40
C PRO A 125 -5.74 -7.58 18.90
N ALA A 126 -5.84 -7.05 20.11
CA ALA A 126 -7.13 -6.72 20.73
C ALA A 126 -7.93 -5.67 19.93
N ASN A 127 -7.25 -4.73 19.28
CA ASN A 127 -7.84 -3.70 18.43
C ASN A 127 -7.88 -4.08 16.94
N TYR A 128 -7.83 -5.37 16.60
CA TYR A 128 -7.77 -5.86 15.22
C TYR A 128 -8.87 -5.26 14.32
N GLU A 129 -10.12 -5.23 14.77
CA GLU A 129 -11.24 -4.73 13.96
C GLU A 129 -11.09 -3.24 13.62
N HIS A 130 -10.54 -2.45 14.55
CA HIS A 130 -10.22 -1.05 14.29
C HIS A 130 -9.09 -0.94 13.26
N LEU A 131 -7.99 -1.68 13.43
CA LEU A 131 -6.86 -1.68 12.50
C LEU A 131 -7.27 -2.12 11.09
N ASN A 132 -8.14 -3.13 10.98
CA ASN A 132 -8.71 -3.60 9.73
C ASN A 132 -9.52 -2.50 9.03
N SER A 133 -10.40 -1.82 9.78
CA SER A 133 -11.20 -0.70 9.28
C SER A 133 -10.33 0.45 8.79
N VAL A 134 -9.29 0.81 9.56
CA VAL A 134 -8.34 1.85 9.18
C VAL A 134 -7.55 1.44 7.94
N GLN A 135 -7.02 0.22 7.87
CA GLN A 135 -6.28 -0.28 6.71
C GLN A 135 -7.11 -0.18 5.40
N LYS A 136 -8.38 -0.59 5.44
CA LYS A 136 -9.29 -0.50 4.30
C LYS A 136 -9.53 0.96 3.89
N LEU A 137 -9.70 1.86 4.85
CA LEU A 137 -9.84 3.30 4.59
C LEU A 137 -8.56 3.88 3.96
N LEU A 138 -7.38 3.56 4.50
CA LEU A 138 -6.11 4.03 3.96
C LEU A 138 -5.85 3.52 2.54
N HIS A 139 -6.21 2.26 2.25
CA HIS A 139 -6.15 1.73 0.89
C HIS A 139 -7.05 2.52 -0.05
N LYS A 140 -8.30 2.80 0.34
CA LYS A 140 -9.20 3.66 -0.46
C LYS A 140 -8.60 5.04 -0.71
N LEU A 141 -8.03 5.69 0.31
CA LEU A 141 -7.40 7.01 0.19
C LEU A 141 -6.19 6.98 -0.74
N LYS A 142 -5.39 5.91 -0.73
CA LYS A 142 -4.21 5.75 -1.58
C LYS A 142 -4.52 5.85 -3.07
N TYR A 143 -5.67 5.36 -3.51
CA TYR A 143 -6.08 5.41 -4.92
C TYR A 143 -6.86 6.68 -5.29
N GLN A 144 -7.02 7.64 -4.37
CA GLN A 144 -7.61 8.94 -4.67
C GLN A 144 -6.51 9.92 -5.13
N LYS A 145 -6.52 10.25 -6.42
CA LYS A 145 -5.59 11.20 -7.01
C LYS A 145 -5.91 12.63 -6.57
N LEU A 146 -4.94 13.34 -6.01
CA LEU A 146 -5.08 14.75 -5.70
C LEU A 146 -5.15 15.60 -6.98
N ASN A 147 -6.04 16.59 -6.96
CA ASN A 147 -6.06 17.64 -7.98
C ASN A 147 -5.03 18.71 -7.62
N ILE A 148 -3.91 18.72 -8.34
CA ILE A 148 -2.78 19.58 -8.09
C ILE A 148 -2.61 20.55 -9.27
N LYS A 149 -2.70 21.86 -9.01
CA LYS A 149 -2.57 22.91 -10.04
C LYS A 149 -1.78 24.10 -9.52
N THR A 150 -1.10 24.80 -10.42
CA THR A 150 -0.26 25.98 -10.09
C THR A 150 -0.81 27.30 -10.61
N ASP A 151 -1.99 27.29 -11.23
CA ASP A 151 -2.51 28.39 -12.05
C ASP A 151 -2.62 29.74 -11.29
N ASP A 152 -2.80 29.70 -9.97
CA ASP A 152 -2.93 30.88 -9.10
C ASP A 152 -1.77 31.03 -8.08
N CYS A 153 -0.63 30.39 -8.32
CA CYS A 153 0.45 30.27 -7.33
C CYS A 153 1.74 31.02 -7.72
N ARG A 154 1.62 32.16 -8.43
CA ARG A 154 2.80 32.94 -8.87
C ARG A 154 3.70 33.38 -7.71
N GLU A 155 3.10 33.75 -6.57
CA GLU A 155 3.82 34.13 -5.35
C GLU A 155 4.79 33.03 -4.87
N LEU A 156 4.38 31.77 -4.99
CA LEU A 156 5.18 30.62 -4.56
C LEU A 156 6.34 30.30 -5.50
N MET A 157 6.35 30.90 -6.70
CA MET A 157 7.38 30.72 -7.71
C MET A 157 8.46 31.83 -7.66
N ILE A 158 8.30 32.83 -6.78
CA ILE A 158 9.24 33.93 -6.61
C ILE A 158 10.51 33.46 -5.87
N SER A 159 10.34 32.67 -4.80
CA SER A 159 11.43 32.08 -4.03
C SER A 159 12.01 30.86 -4.76
N SER A 160 13.32 30.84 -4.96
CA SER A 160 14.02 29.72 -5.62
C SER A 160 13.82 28.39 -4.89
N ARG A 161 13.82 28.41 -3.55
CA ARG A 161 13.64 27.22 -2.71
C ARG A 161 12.22 26.66 -2.79
N ASP A 162 11.21 27.53 -2.72
CA ASP A 162 9.81 27.11 -2.75
C ASP A 162 9.43 26.63 -4.15
N ARG A 163 9.94 27.29 -5.20
CA ARG A 163 9.82 26.85 -6.58
C ARG A 163 10.36 25.44 -6.79
N GLN A 164 11.57 25.14 -6.32
CA GLN A 164 12.16 23.80 -6.47
C GLN A 164 11.32 22.73 -5.78
N LYS A 165 10.84 23.01 -4.56
CA LYS A 165 10.01 22.07 -3.80
C LYS A 165 8.64 21.84 -4.44
N ILE A 166 8.01 22.90 -4.99
CA ILE A 166 6.75 22.76 -5.70
C ILE A 166 6.95 21.97 -6.99
N GLN A 167 8.01 22.25 -7.75
CA GLN A 167 8.33 21.47 -8.95
C GLN A 167 8.58 20.00 -8.64
N SER A 168 9.24 19.67 -7.53
CA SER A 168 9.42 18.28 -7.12
C SER A 168 8.10 17.61 -6.72
N ILE A 169 7.20 18.34 -6.06
CA ILE A 169 5.86 17.86 -5.74
C ILE A 169 5.02 17.63 -7.01
N MET A 170 5.07 18.55 -7.99
CA MET A 170 4.34 18.41 -9.27
C MET A 170 4.81 17.23 -10.10
N LYS A 171 6.12 16.93 -10.06
CA LYS A 171 6.71 15.78 -10.76
C LYS A 171 6.52 14.46 -10.00
N GLY A 172 6.21 14.55 -8.70
CA GLY A 172 6.04 13.41 -7.83
C GLY A 172 4.71 12.69 -8.03
N ASN A 173 4.50 11.64 -7.23
CA ASN A 173 3.23 10.93 -7.23
C ASN A 173 2.14 11.78 -6.56
N PRO A 174 1.00 12.06 -7.24
CA PRO A 174 -0.12 12.81 -6.67
C PRO A 174 -0.97 12.02 -5.66
N LEU A 175 -0.62 10.76 -5.40
CA LEU A 175 -1.30 9.88 -4.46
C LEU A 175 -0.69 10.00 -3.05
N ILE A 176 -1.55 9.96 -2.03
CA ILE A 176 -1.12 9.95 -0.63
C ILE A 176 -1.10 8.49 -0.13
N ASP A 177 0.06 8.02 0.32
CA ASP A 177 0.22 6.67 0.87
C ASP A 177 0.55 6.76 2.36
N TYR A 178 -0.43 6.44 3.20
CA TYR A 178 -0.28 6.50 4.66
C TYR A 178 0.30 5.20 5.24
N ASN A 179 1.19 5.34 6.22
CA ASN A 179 1.72 4.23 6.99
C ASN A 179 1.02 4.13 8.35
N LEU A 180 0.35 2.99 8.57
CA LEU A 180 -0.40 2.68 9.79
C LEU A 180 0.52 2.44 11.01
N PHE A 181 1.67 1.82 10.80
CA PHE A 181 2.60 1.41 11.86
C PHE A 181 3.88 2.25 11.85
N GLY A 182 3.80 3.49 11.33
CA GLY A 182 4.95 4.37 11.18
C GLY A 182 5.45 5.02 12.47
N THR A 183 4.62 5.01 13.54
CA THR A 183 5.01 5.52 14.86
C THR A 183 4.55 4.56 15.95
N VAL A 184 5.30 4.54 17.06
CA VAL A 184 4.97 3.73 18.26
C VAL A 184 3.67 4.23 18.93
N THR A 185 3.34 5.51 18.78
CA THR A 185 2.14 6.13 19.37
C THR A 185 0.85 5.87 18.59
N GLY A 186 0.92 5.18 17.44
CA GLY A 186 -0.23 4.90 16.58
C GLY A 186 -0.65 6.06 15.66
N ARG A 187 0.14 7.15 15.60
CA ARG A 187 -0.08 8.22 14.61
C ARG A 187 0.30 7.74 13.21
N LEU A 188 -0.53 8.09 12.24
CA LEU A 188 -0.24 7.86 10.83
C LEU A 188 0.97 8.68 10.38
N THR A 189 1.79 8.10 9.53
CA THR A 189 2.83 8.81 8.76
C THR A 189 2.60 8.62 7.27
N THR A 190 3.47 9.14 6.41
CA THR A 190 3.41 8.93 4.96
C THR A 190 4.60 8.09 4.50
N ASN A 191 4.37 7.14 3.59
CA ASN A 191 5.44 6.34 2.99
C ASN A 191 6.32 7.21 2.07
N PRO A 192 7.64 6.91 1.97
CA PRO A 192 8.54 7.61 1.05
C PRO A 192 8.04 7.55 -0.40
N GLY A 193 8.21 8.64 -1.15
CA GLY A 193 7.77 8.74 -2.55
C GLY A 193 6.28 9.03 -2.75
N SER A 194 5.49 9.10 -1.68
CA SER A 194 4.10 9.56 -1.73
C SER A 194 3.98 11.08 -1.59
N PHE A 195 2.79 11.62 -1.87
CA PHE A 195 2.51 13.04 -1.70
C PHE A 195 2.62 13.43 -0.21
N PRO A 196 3.46 14.43 0.15
CA PRO A 196 3.82 14.72 1.54
C PRO A 196 2.76 15.57 2.27
N ILE A 197 1.51 15.10 2.34
CA ILE A 197 0.38 15.88 2.87
C ILE A 197 0.58 16.32 4.33
N LEU A 198 1.18 15.47 5.17
CA LEU A 198 1.37 15.74 6.61
C LEU A 198 2.49 16.74 6.88
N THR A 199 3.48 16.85 5.98
CA THR A 199 4.65 17.75 6.16
C THR A 199 4.62 18.95 5.21
N LEU A 200 3.50 19.14 4.48
CA LEU A 200 3.32 20.24 3.55
C LEU A 200 3.16 21.57 4.30
N LYS A 201 4.03 22.53 3.97
CA LYS A 201 3.97 23.90 4.52
C LYS A 201 2.64 24.55 4.17
N LYS A 202 2.12 25.39 5.07
CA LYS A 202 0.85 26.12 4.89
C LYS A 202 0.78 26.85 3.54
N GLU A 203 1.84 27.54 3.16
CA GLU A 203 1.95 28.28 1.90
C GLU A 203 1.83 27.36 0.67
N HIS A 204 2.43 26.17 0.74
CA HIS A 204 2.44 25.22 -0.36
C HIS A 204 1.09 24.50 -0.54
N ARG A 205 0.20 24.52 0.47
CA ARG A 205 -1.14 23.90 0.38
C ARG A 205 -2.03 24.54 -0.70
N LYS A 206 -1.73 25.77 -1.13
CA LYS A 206 -2.46 26.48 -2.21
C LYS A 206 -2.48 25.72 -3.54
N ILE A 207 -1.53 24.81 -3.76
CA ILE A 207 -1.45 23.99 -4.98
C ILE A 207 -2.50 22.88 -5.03
N ILE A 208 -3.09 22.52 -3.89
CA ILE A 208 -4.15 21.51 -3.81
C ILE A 208 -5.47 22.21 -4.11
N LYS A 209 -6.14 21.75 -5.16
CA LYS A 209 -7.43 22.30 -5.60
C LYS A 209 -8.53 21.27 -5.32
N PRO A 210 -9.78 21.71 -5.09
CA PRO A 210 -10.90 20.79 -4.99
C PRO A 210 -11.12 20.06 -6.31
N THR A 211 -11.59 18.82 -6.23
CA THR A 211 -12.10 18.09 -7.40
C THR A 211 -13.55 18.48 -7.68
N ASP A 212 -14.35 18.62 -6.62
CA ASP A 212 -15.79 18.95 -6.65
C ASP A 212 -16.05 20.33 -6.00
N ASP A 213 -15.31 21.35 -6.45
CA ASP A 213 -15.43 22.77 -6.10
C ASP A 213 -15.12 23.23 -4.66
N LEU A 214 -15.23 22.37 -3.64
CA LEU A 214 -14.99 22.74 -2.24
C LEU A 214 -13.96 21.85 -1.54
N LEU A 215 -13.18 22.45 -0.64
CA LEU A 215 -12.37 21.74 0.36
C LEU A 215 -12.94 22.04 1.76
N VAL A 216 -13.17 20.98 2.54
CA VAL A 216 -13.60 21.08 3.95
C VAL A 216 -12.47 20.57 4.83
N SER A 217 -12.15 21.33 5.88
CA SER A 217 -11.15 20.94 6.88
C SER A 217 -11.82 20.88 8.24
N LEU A 218 -11.70 19.73 8.90
CA LEU A 218 -12.16 19.49 10.26
C LEU A 218 -10.94 19.17 11.11
N ASP A 219 -10.86 19.75 12.30
CA ASP A 219 -9.76 19.54 13.23
C ASP A 219 -10.28 19.38 14.66
N TYR A 220 -9.60 18.55 15.45
CA TYR A 220 -9.95 18.35 16.85
C TYR A 220 -9.32 19.44 17.71
N ASN A 221 -10.17 20.29 18.30
CA ASN A 221 -9.68 21.40 19.13
C ASN A 221 -9.02 20.90 20.42
N GLY A 222 -7.70 21.03 20.50
CA GLY A 222 -6.92 20.73 21.70
C GLY A 222 -6.98 19.27 22.13
N ALA A 223 -7.04 18.33 21.17
CA ALA A 223 -7.20 16.90 21.43
C ALA A 223 -6.22 16.38 22.49
N GLU A 224 -4.93 16.70 22.35
CA GLU A 224 -3.87 16.22 23.26
C GLU A 224 -4.04 16.70 24.71
N ILE A 225 -4.67 17.85 24.94
CA ILE A 225 -4.91 18.38 26.29
C ILE A 225 -6.16 17.76 26.91
N ARG A 226 -7.08 17.26 26.07
CA ARG A 226 -8.40 16.75 26.49
C ARG A 226 -8.44 15.23 26.69
N THR A 227 -7.36 14.51 26.37
CA THR A 227 -7.21 13.06 26.50
C THR A 227 -6.10 12.73 27.48
#